data_AF-A0A3N5FK99-F1
#
_entry.id   AF-A0A3N5FK99-F1
#
_cell.length_a   1.000
_cell.length_b   1.000
_cell.length_c   1.000
_cell.angle_alpha   90.00
_cell.angle_beta   90.00
_cell.angle_gamma   90.00
#
_symmetry.space_group_name_H-M   'P 1'
#
loop_
_entity.id
_entity.type
_entity.pdbx_description
1 polymer ?
#
loop_
_entity_poly.entity_id
_entity_poly.type
_entity_poly.pdbx_seq_one_letter_code
_entity_poly.pdbx_strand_id
1 'polypeptide(L)' 'MTKEKKELYQEIDALKKILAEALTGKKFKLDCGHHFTGGTNLGNDITIRNGKHLTITCSLCGY' A
#
# COMPACT_ATOMS: atom_id res chain seq x y z
N MET A 1 -6.34 -6.62 -22.26
CA MET A 1 -7.49 -6.16 -21.46
C MET A 1 -8.56 -5.65 -22.42
N THR A 2 -9.78 -6.21 -22.39
CA THR A 2 -10.89 -5.74 -23.25
C THR A 2 -11.46 -4.41 -22.72
N LYS A 3 -12.21 -3.66 -23.53
CA LYS A 3 -12.82 -2.37 -23.13
C LYS A 3 -13.79 -2.56 -21.95
N GLU A 4 -14.67 -3.56 -22.01
CA GLU A 4 -15.62 -3.90 -20.95
C GLU A 4 -14.92 -4.19 -19.60
N LYS A 5 -13.72 -4.79 -19.63
CA LYS A 5 -12.95 -5.05 -18.42
C LYS A 5 -12.32 -3.79 -17.82
N LYS A 6 -12.11 -2.73 -18.62
CA LYS A 6 -11.59 -1.45 -18.12
C LYS A 6 -12.65 -0.65 -17.38
N GLU A 7 -13.93 -0.80 -17.74
CA GLU A 7 -15.05 -0.11 -17.11
C GLU A 7 -15.33 -0.59 -15.68
N LEU A 8 -14.78 -1.75 -15.30
CA LEU A 8 -14.85 -2.28 -13.94
C LEU A 8 -13.85 -1.63 -12.97
N TYR A 9 -12.89 -0.84 -13.48
CA TYR A 9 -11.89 -0.20 -12.64
C TYR A 9 -12.50 0.99 -11.92
N GLN A 10 -12.32 1.02 -10.60
CA GLN A 10 -12.66 2.18 -9.80
C GLN A 10 -11.58 3.25 -9.90
N GLU A 11 -11.98 4.50 -9.67
CA GLU A 11 -11.07 5.65 -9.61
C GLU A 11 -10.06 5.53 -8.47
N ILE A 12 -8.90 6.15 -8.65
CA ILE A 12 -7.79 6.09 -7.68
C ILE A 12 -8.18 6.58 -6.28
N ASP A 13 -9.13 7.51 -6.17
CA ASP A 13 -9.56 8.05 -4.89
C ASP A 13 -10.33 7.02 -4.04
N ALA A 14 -11.00 6.05 -4.67
CA ALA A 14 -11.60 4.93 -3.96
C ALA A 14 -10.51 4.08 -3.27
N LEU A 15 -9.41 3.80 -3.97
CA LEU A 15 -8.28 3.05 -3.41
C LEU A 15 -7.60 3.83 -2.28
N LYS A 16 -7.35 5.14 -2.46
CA LYS A 16 -6.78 5.99 -1.40
C LYS A 16 -7.64 5.98 -0.15
N LYS A 17 -8.96 6.09 -0.30
CA LYS A 17 -9.90 6.06 0.82
C LYS A 17 -9.82 4.74 1.59
N ILE A 18 -9.87 3.61 0.89
CA ILE A 18 -9.75 2.27 1.51
C ILE A 18 -8.44 2.15 2.31
N LEU A 19 -7.31 2.57 1.73
CA LEU A 19 -6.01 2.50 2.40
C LEU A 19 -5.93 3.45 3.60
N ALA A 20 -6.46 4.67 3.49
CA ALA A 20 -6.49 5.62 4.58
C ALA A 20 -7.31 5.07 5.76
N GLU A 21 -8.52 4.56 5.51
CA GLU A 21 -9.38 3.96 6.55
C GLU A 21 -8.73 2.73 7.18
N ALA A 22 -8.07 1.89 6.38
CA ALA A 22 -7.46 0.66 6.86
C ALA A 22 -6.16 0.89 7.65
N LEU A 23 -5.37 1.92 7.33
CA LEU A 23 -3.99 2.05 7.82
C LEU A 23 -3.79 3.22 8.78
N THR A 24 -4.62 4.27 8.76
CA THR A 24 -4.38 5.48 9.56
C THR A 24 -4.25 5.15 11.05
N GLY A 25 -3.15 5.59 11.65
CA GLY A 25 -2.83 5.37 13.06
C GLY A 25 -2.32 3.97 13.42
N LYS A 26 -2.36 3.01 12.48
CA LYS A 26 -1.85 1.66 12.70
C LYS A 26 -0.34 1.60 12.50
N LYS A 27 0.33 0.77 13.31
CA LYS A 27 1.78 0.59 13.33
C LYS A 27 2.13 -0.86 13.01
N PHE A 28 3.12 -1.05 12.16
CA PHE A 28 3.58 -2.37 11.74
C PHE A 28 5.10 -2.45 11.75
N LYS A 29 5.62 -3.62 12.13
CA LYS A 29 7.01 -4.00 11.89
C LYS A 29 7.08 -4.76 10.58
N LEU A 30 7.96 -4.33 9.70
CA LEU A 30 8.18 -4.93 8.37
C LEU A 30 9.17 -6.09 8.48
N ASP A 31 9.19 -6.99 7.49
CA ASP A 31 10.07 -8.17 7.47
C ASP A 31 11.56 -7.81 7.53
N CYS A 32 11.93 -6.65 6.97
CA CYS A 32 13.28 -6.10 7.05
C CYS A 32 13.67 -5.49 8.42
N GLY A 33 12.74 -5.44 9.38
CA GLY A 33 12.94 -4.89 10.72
C GLY A 33 12.54 -3.42 10.90
N HIS A 34 12.29 -2.68 9.81
CA HIS A 34 11.82 -1.29 9.86
C HIS A 34 10.37 -1.15 10.33
N HIS A 35 9.97 0.07 10.69
CA HIS A 35 8.61 0.39 11.12
C HIS A 35 7.87 1.22 10.08
N PHE A 36 6.59 0.91 9.92
CA PHE A 36 5.61 1.69 9.15
C PHE A 36 4.50 2.18 10.09
N THR A 37 4.09 3.44 9.95
CA THR A 37 2.91 4.01 10.62
C THR A 37 2.01 4.63 9.58
N GLY A 38 0.80 4.11 9.41
CA GLY A 38 -0.11 4.58 8.38
C GLY A 38 -0.69 5.97 8.67
N GLY A 39 -0.80 6.80 7.63
CA GLY A 39 -1.47 8.10 7.69
C GLY A 39 -0.74 9.16 8.55
N THR A 40 0.55 8.99 8.80
CA THR A 40 1.36 9.95 9.57
C THR A 40 2.66 10.26 8.85
N ASN A 41 3.24 11.43 9.12
CA ASN A 41 4.56 11.82 8.62
C ASN A 41 5.72 11.13 9.38
N LEU A 42 5.41 10.18 10.28
CA LEU A 42 6.36 9.48 11.14
C LEU A 42 6.35 7.98 10.84
N GLY A 43 7.03 7.57 9.78
CA GLY A 43 7.15 6.17 9.37
C GLY A 43 7.87 6.05 8.02
N ASN A 44 8.30 4.84 7.67
CA ASN A 44 8.89 4.58 6.36
C ASN A 44 7.80 4.26 5.35
N ASP A 45 7.95 4.75 4.12
CA ASP A 45 7.07 4.35 3.03
C ASP A 45 7.19 2.85 2.72
N ILE A 46 6.13 2.31 2.16
CA ILE A 46 6.07 0.93 1.70
C ILE A 46 5.71 0.88 0.22
N THR A 47 6.26 -0.08 -0.48
CA THR A 47 5.84 -0.46 -1.82
C THR A 47 4.97 -1.71 -1.73
N ILE A 48 3.74 -1.63 -2.24
CA ILE A 48 2.84 -2.77 -2.39
C ILE A 48 3.03 -3.34 -3.80
N ARG A 49 3.48 -4.60 -3.91
CA ARG A 49 3.62 -5.29 -5.20
C ARG A 49 2.44 -6.24 -5.40
N ASN A 50 1.66 -5.99 -6.44
CA ASN A 50 0.52 -6.82 -6.84
C ASN A 50 0.98 -7.98 -7.73
N GLY A 51 1.58 -9.01 -7.11
CA GLY A 51 1.96 -10.27 -7.77
C GLY A 51 0.99 -11.41 -7.42
N LYS A 52 1.40 -12.67 -7.65
CA LYS A 52 0.63 -13.86 -7.23
C LYS A 52 0.32 -13.87 -5.73
N HIS A 53 1.21 -13.26 -4.95
CA HIS A 53 1.05 -13.02 -3.52
C HIS A 53 1.27 -11.54 -3.23
N LEU A 54 0.44 -10.98 -2.36
CA LEU A 54 0.62 -9.61 -1.86
C LEU A 54 1.98 -9.51 -1.17
N THR A 55 2.82 -8.60 -1.65
CA THR A 55 4.15 -8.36 -1.07
C THR A 55 4.27 -6.91 -0.66
N ILE A 56 4.80 -6.67 0.54
CA ILE A 56 5.10 -5.35 1.07
C ILE A 56 6.61 -5.23 1.23
N THR A 57 7.21 -4.21 0.61
CA THR A 57 8.65 -3.92 0.74
C THR A 57 8.84 -2.54 1.36
N CYS A 58 9.77 -2.41 2.29
CA CYS A 58 10.17 -1.11 2.83
C CYS A 58 10.90 -0.29 1.76
N SER A 59 10.54 0.98 1.61
CA SER A 59 11.21 1.89 0.66
C SER A 59 12.71 2.06 0.93
N LEU A 60 13.14 1.94 2.21
CA LEU A 60 14.55 2.04 2.60
C LEU A 60 15.39 0.81 2.23
N CYS A 61 14.77 -0.36 2.07
CA CYS A 61 15.50 -1.61 1.76
C CYS A 61 15.41 -1.98 0.28
N GLY A 62 14.53 -1.33 -0.47
CA GLY A 62 14.20 -1.65 -1.86
C GLY A 62 14.78 -0.67 -2.88
N TYR A 63 15.78 0.12 -2.48
CA TYR A 63 16.62 0.94 -3.35
C TYR A 63 18.04 0.36 -3.42
#